data_AF-D2VGI2-F1
#
_entry.id   AF-D2VGI2-F1
#
_cell.length_a   1.000
_cell.length_b   1.000
_cell.length_c   1.000
_cell.angle_alpha   90.00
_cell.angle_beta   90.00
_cell.angle_gamma   90.00
#
_symmetry.space_group_name_H-M   'P 1'
#
loop_
_entity.id
_entity.type
_entity.pdbx_description
1 polymer ?
#
loop_
_entity_poly.entity_id
_entity_poly.type
_entity_poly.pdbx_seq_one_letter_code
_entity_poly.pdbx_strand_id
1 'polypeptide(L)'
;MQSPQFWLQDVKPKWLPEGFQVPTEMMDQIEQLTQEAQNAYYSVDKERNGFLRRREFKKAMKKLGINKFEAKHMLILVDQERLKVVSIKNYVNAYLFIKSGGLNHEHTDYQGPITTGVDKREHLLKNQSQLIKVDFKTFVNNQGTANVSAAFITQNGFTRIPRGIFIWLIVNLKNAATGMFLCSENGKIVANRPAAGTWETFTFYNHTDWADSFLRAFKTVWNTYLCCEDTNILVDNRANIGDWEKFEAFPCPGGYYFKSWTGKYISGDASGNVSMANSVGLNEAWDITILGSYP
;
A
#
# COMPACT_ATOMS: atom_id res chain seq x y z
N MET A 1 0.17 -16.53 44.48
CA MET A 1 -0.51 -15.61 43.56
C MET A 1 0.26 -15.65 42.26
N GLN A 2 -0.35 -16.02 41.14
CA GLN A 2 0.32 -15.95 39.83
C GLN A 2 0.58 -14.47 39.54
N SER A 3 1.82 -14.12 39.18
CA SER A 3 2.14 -12.77 38.72
C SER A 3 1.19 -12.38 37.57
N PRO A 4 0.65 -11.16 37.55
CA PRO A 4 -0.27 -10.74 36.51
C PRO A 4 0.40 -10.90 35.14
N GLN A 5 -0.23 -11.67 34.26
CA GLN A 5 0.28 -11.98 32.94
C GLN A 5 -0.22 -10.93 31.96
N PHE A 6 0.69 -10.27 31.23
CA PHE A 6 0.30 -9.12 30.41
C PHE A 6 -0.61 -9.50 29.21
N TRP A 7 -0.38 -10.68 28.64
CA TRP A 7 -1.11 -11.13 27.46
C TRP A 7 -2.22 -12.12 27.85
N LEU A 8 -3.40 -11.93 27.28
CA LEU A 8 -4.53 -12.81 27.48
C LEU A 8 -4.21 -14.20 26.93
N GLN A 9 -4.23 -15.21 27.81
CA GLN A 9 -4.06 -16.63 27.47
C GLN A 9 -2.78 -16.98 26.70
N ASP A 10 -1.75 -16.15 26.78
CA ASP A 10 -0.44 -16.33 26.12
C ASP A 10 0.67 -15.86 27.03
N VAL A 11 1.77 -16.61 27.14
CA VAL A 11 2.99 -16.06 27.79
C VAL A 11 3.55 -14.93 26.92
N LYS A 12 3.52 -15.12 25.59
CA LYS A 12 3.90 -14.15 24.57
C LYS A 12 3.16 -14.48 23.25
N PRO A 13 2.42 -13.54 22.63
CA PRO A 13 1.78 -13.79 21.34
C PRO A 13 2.83 -14.11 20.25
N LYS A 14 2.56 -15.10 19.39
CA LYS A 14 3.48 -15.50 18.30
C LYS A 14 3.77 -14.40 17.28
N TRP A 15 2.84 -13.47 17.13
CA TRP A 15 2.93 -12.34 16.22
C TRP A 15 3.63 -11.11 16.82
N LEU A 16 4.03 -11.17 18.09
CA LEU A 16 4.66 -10.05 18.76
C LEU A 16 6.03 -9.76 18.13
N PRO A 17 6.34 -8.50 17.79
CA PRO A 17 7.65 -8.14 17.25
C PRO A 17 8.80 -8.60 18.16
N GLU A 18 9.90 -9.01 17.55
CA GLU A 18 11.11 -9.35 18.28
C GLU A 18 11.65 -8.13 19.03
N GLY A 19 12.02 -8.32 20.30
CA GLY A 19 12.51 -7.24 21.16
C GLY A 19 11.44 -6.38 21.83
N PHE A 20 10.14 -6.53 21.48
CA PHE A 20 9.11 -5.71 22.10
C PHE A 20 9.00 -5.95 23.61
N GLN A 21 9.16 -4.88 24.38
CA GLN A 21 9.00 -4.88 25.84
C GLN A 21 7.74 -4.12 26.23
N VAL A 22 6.95 -4.74 27.11
CA VAL A 22 5.76 -4.11 27.68
C VAL A 22 6.21 -3.02 28.66
N PRO A 23 5.76 -1.76 28.53
CA PRO A 23 6.06 -0.72 29.50
C PRO A 23 5.53 -1.08 30.89
N THR A 24 6.34 -0.90 31.94
CA THR A 24 5.99 -1.31 33.31
C THR A 24 4.69 -0.66 33.80
N GLU A 25 4.45 0.60 33.44
CA GLU A 25 3.23 1.36 33.79
C GLU A 25 1.94 0.71 33.25
N MET A 26 2.03 -0.09 32.18
CA MET A 26 0.88 -0.77 31.59
C MET A 26 0.38 -1.94 32.45
N MET A 27 1.21 -2.44 33.36
CA MET A 27 0.84 -3.56 34.23
C MET A 27 -0.29 -3.20 35.19
N ASP A 28 -0.39 -1.94 35.61
CA ASP A 28 -1.42 -1.47 36.53
C ASP A 28 -2.79 -1.30 35.84
N GLN A 29 -2.80 -1.12 34.51
CA GLN A 29 -4.01 -0.85 33.72
C GLN A 29 -4.56 -2.10 33.01
N ILE A 30 -3.87 -3.23 33.10
CA ILE A 30 -4.18 -4.40 32.28
C ILE A 30 -5.60 -4.91 32.45
N GLU A 31 -6.09 -4.99 33.69
CA GLU A 31 -7.42 -5.54 33.98
C GLU A 31 -8.50 -4.66 33.34
N GLN A 32 -8.38 -3.35 33.51
CA GLN A 32 -9.27 -2.36 32.90
C GLN A 32 -9.25 -2.45 31.37
N LEU A 33 -8.07 -2.45 30.76
CA LEU A 33 -7.93 -2.49 29.30
C LEU A 33 -8.42 -3.82 28.71
N THR A 34 -8.18 -4.92 29.42
CA THR A 34 -8.69 -6.25 29.05
C THR A 34 -10.21 -6.26 29.06
N GLN A 35 -10.83 -5.74 30.11
CA GLN A 35 -12.29 -5.66 30.22
C GLN A 35 -12.88 -4.75 29.15
N GLU A 36 -12.25 -3.59 28.88
CA GLU A 36 -12.66 -2.66 27.83
C GLU A 36 -12.65 -3.35 26.45
N ALA A 37 -11.57 -4.07 26.14
CA ALA A 37 -11.44 -4.83 24.90
C ALA A 37 -12.50 -5.93 24.79
N GLN A 38 -12.68 -6.73 25.83
CA GLN A 38 -13.69 -7.79 25.85
C GLN A 38 -15.10 -7.23 25.63
N ASN A 39 -15.44 -6.11 26.27
CA ASN A 39 -16.73 -5.44 26.09
C ASN A 39 -16.91 -4.98 24.63
N ALA A 40 -15.88 -4.37 24.03
CA ALA A 40 -15.92 -3.98 22.62
C ALA A 40 -16.06 -5.19 21.69
N TYR A 41 -15.37 -6.29 21.97
CA TYR A 41 -15.44 -7.55 21.24
C TYR A 41 -16.88 -8.10 21.21
N TYR A 42 -17.46 -8.35 22.39
CA TYR A 42 -18.80 -8.94 22.52
C TYR A 42 -19.91 -8.02 22.00
N SER A 43 -19.68 -6.71 21.96
CA SER A 43 -20.63 -5.77 21.37
C SER A 43 -20.75 -5.90 19.85
N VAL A 44 -19.83 -6.63 19.20
CA VAL A 44 -19.81 -6.86 17.75
C VAL A 44 -20.01 -8.34 17.42
N ASP A 45 -19.44 -9.27 18.19
CA ASP A 45 -19.72 -10.72 18.07
C ASP A 45 -21.11 -11.08 18.62
N LYS A 46 -22.15 -10.70 17.89
CA LYS A 46 -23.55 -10.97 18.28
C LYS A 46 -23.89 -12.45 18.22
N GLU A 47 -23.25 -13.19 17.33
CA GLU A 47 -23.47 -14.63 17.13
C GLU A 47 -22.75 -15.48 18.20
N ARG A 48 -21.87 -14.86 19.00
CA ARG A 48 -21.05 -15.53 20.05
C ARG A 48 -20.29 -16.72 19.51
N ASN A 49 -19.85 -16.64 18.26
CA ASN A 49 -19.10 -17.71 17.61
C ASN A 49 -17.62 -17.70 18.04
N GLY A 50 -17.18 -16.70 18.81
CA GLY A 50 -15.82 -16.62 19.33
C GLY A 50 -14.79 -16.10 18.32
N PHE A 51 -15.25 -15.57 17.18
CA PHE A 51 -14.41 -15.06 16.10
C PHE A 51 -14.97 -13.76 15.48
N LEU A 52 -14.11 -12.74 15.34
CA LEU A 52 -14.45 -11.54 14.57
C LEU A 52 -13.93 -11.65 13.15
N ARG A 53 -14.81 -11.42 12.17
CA ARG A 53 -14.39 -11.19 10.78
C ARG A 53 -13.72 -9.81 10.65
N ARG A 54 -13.01 -9.60 9.55
CA ARG A 54 -12.30 -8.33 9.24
C ARG A 54 -13.13 -7.06 9.48
N ARG A 55 -14.42 -7.05 9.07
CA ARG A 55 -15.31 -5.89 9.25
C ARG A 55 -15.65 -5.66 10.72
N GLU A 56 -15.86 -6.75 11.45
CA GLU A 56 -16.24 -6.74 12.86
C GLU A 56 -15.07 -6.32 13.75
N PHE A 57 -13.88 -6.87 13.50
CA PHE A 57 -12.65 -6.46 14.17
C PHE A 57 -12.44 -4.95 14.08
N LYS A 58 -12.53 -4.39 12.86
CA LYS A 58 -12.38 -2.94 12.64
C LYS A 58 -13.45 -2.13 13.35
N LYS A 59 -14.69 -2.64 13.39
CA LYS A 59 -15.80 -1.99 14.08
C LYS A 59 -15.58 -1.98 15.59
N ALA A 60 -15.08 -3.08 16.16
CA ALA A 60 -14.76 -3.20 17.58
C ALA A 60 -13.58 -2.29 17.96
N MET A 61 -12.51 -2.28 17.16
CA MET A 61 -11.36 -1.36 17.36
C MET A 61 -11.77 0.11 17.28
N LYS A 62 -12.64 0.48 16.33
CA LYS A 62 -13.17 1.85 16.23
C LYS A 62 -13.91 2.29 17.50
N LYS A 63 -14.61 1.38 18.19
CA LYS A 63 -15.29 1.70 19.46
C LYS A 63 -14.30 2.01 20.59
N LEU A 64 -13.09 1.47 20.53
CA LEU A 64 -11.99 1.73 21.46
C LEU A 64 -11.16 2.97 21.08
N GLY A 65 -11.64 3.75 20.10
CA GLY A 65 -10.92 4.94 19.60
C GLY A 65 -9.74 4.62 18.68
N ILE A 66 -9.50 3.35 18.33
CA ILE A 66 -8.42 2.95 17.44
C ILE A 66 -8.79 3.25 15.98
N ASN A 67 -7.87 3.84 15.22
CA ASN A 67 -8.18 4.28 13.87
C ASN A 67 -8.20 3.10 12.87
N LYS A 68 -8.78 3.34 11.69
CA LYS A 68 -8.97 2.31 10.67
C LYS A 68 -7.65 1.73 10.13
N PHE A 69 -6.56 2.48 10.18
CA PHE A 69 -5.24 2.10 9.68
C PHE A 69 -4.52 1.20 10.68
N GLU A 70 -4.50 1.56 11.95
CA GLU A 70 -3.99 0.73 13.05
C GLU A 70 -4.74 -0.60 13.10
N ALA A 71 -6.08 -0.56 13.03
CA ALA A 71 -6.89 -1.78 13.00
C ALA A 71 -6.60 -2.66 11.77
N LYS A 72 -6.35 -2.06 10.60
CA LYS A 72 -5.99 -2.80 9.38
C LYS A 72 -4.62 -3.44 9.51
N HIS A 73 -3.65 -2.74 10.09
CA HIS A 73 -2.30 -3.24 10.30
C HIS A 73 -2.30 -4.37 11.33
N MET A 74 -2.98 -4.19 12.47
CA MET A 74 -3.10 -5.22 13.50
C MET A 74 -3.76 -6.49 12.98
N LEU A 75 -4.77 -6.40 12.11
CA LEU A 75 -5.36 -7.58 11.46
C LEU A 75 -4.33 -8.40 10.69
N ILE A 76 -3.38 -7.74 10.03
CA ILE A 76 -2.32 -8.44 9.27
C ILE A 76 -1.32 -9.08 10.23
N LEU A 77 -0.99 -8.39 11.30
CA LEU A 77 -0.03 -8.83 12.31
C LEU A 77 -0.56 -10.05 13.08
N VAL A 78 -1.81 -10.00 13.57
CA VAL A 78 -2.38 -11.06 14.43
C VAL A 78 -2.91 -12.28 13.67
N ASP A 79 -3.26 -12.13 12.39
CA ASP A 79 -3.77 -13.22 11.53
C ASP A 79 -2.63 -13.86 10.72
N GLN A 80 -1.62 -14.40 11.41
CA GLN A 80 -0.45 -15.04 10.77
C GLN A 80 -0.85 -16.20 9.85
N GLU A 81 -1.90 -16.94 10.24
CA GLU A 81 -2.42 -18.11 9.51
C GLU A 81 -3.39 -17.72 8.37
N ARG A 82 -3.70 -16.43 8.20
CA ARG A 82 -4.58 -15.89 7.15
C ARG A 82 -5.98 -16.51 7.16
N LEU A 83 -6.49 -16.81 8.35
CA LEU A 83 -7.82 -17.39 8.56
C LEU A 83 -8.94 -16.37 8.29
N LYS A 84 -8.60 -15.08 8.17
CA LYS A 84 -9.53 -13.95 7.97
C LYS A 84 -10.50 -13.72 9.13
N VAL A 85 -10.26 -14.38 10.25
CA VAL A 85 -11.01 -14.28 11.49
C VAL A 85 -10.05 -14.09 12.66
N VAL A 86 -10.50 -13.38 13.70
CA VAL A 86 -9.69 -13.06 14.87
C VAL A 86 -10.41 -13.54 16.12
N SER A 87 -9.78 -14.44 16.86
CA SER A 87 -10.28 -14.89 18.17
C SER A 87 -10.28 -13.76 19.19
N ILE A 88 -11.09 -13.89 20.23
CA ILE A 88 -11.09 -12.92 21.35
C ILE A 88 -9.70 -12.70 21.94
N LYS A 89 -8.93 -13.78 22.07
CA LYS A 89 -7.54 -13.78 22.52
C LYS A 89 -6.68 -12.83 21.70
N ASN A 90 -6.66 -13.02 20.38
CA ASN A 90 -5.87 -12.19 19.47
C ASN A 90 -6.39 -10.76 19.40
N TYR A 91 -7.70 -10.55 19.53
CA TYR A 91 -8.29 -9.22 19.57
C TYR A 91 -7.85 -8.42 20.80
N VAL A 92 -7.95 -9.01 21.99
CA VAL A 92 -7.56 -8.35 23.25
C VAL A 92 -6.06 -8.08 23.24
N ASN A 93 -5.24 -9.06 22.85
CA ASN A 93 -3.80 -8.88 22.76
C ASN A 93 -3.43 -7.79 21.74
N ALA A 94 -4.13 -7.69 20.60
CA ALA A 94 -3.93 -6.60 19.65
C ALA A 94 -4.21 -5.23 20.27
N TYR A 95 -5.27 -5.10 21.05
CA TYR A 95 -5.60 -3.85 21.73
C TYR A 95 -4.55 -3.46 22.76
N LEU A 96 -4.15 -4.41 23.62
CA LEU A 96 -3.10 -4.21 24.62
C LEU A 96 -1.79 -3.79 23.96
N PHE A 97 -1.42 -4.45 22.85
CA PHE A 97 -0.24 -4.11 22.07
C PHE A 97 -0.28 -2.65 21.59
N ILE A 98 -1.38 -2.19 20.99
CA ILE A 98 -1.51 -0.79 20.56
C ILE A 98 -1.36 0.17 21.74
N LYS A 99 -2.06 -0.10 22.86
CA LYS A 99 -2.05 0.78 24.04
C LYS A 99 -0.67 0.85 24.70
N SER A 100 0.08 -0.25 24.67
CA SER A 100 1.47 -0.30 25.13
C SER A 100 2.48 0.39 24.19
N GLY A 101 2.01 1.04 23.12
CA GLY A 101 2.87 1.72 22.15
C GLY A 101 3.53 0.78 21.14
N GLY A 102 3.02 -0.44 20.99
CA GLY A 102 3.57 -1.45 20.09
C GLY A 102 3.74 -1.00 18.65
N LEU A 103 2.83 -0.17 18.14
CA LEU A 103 2.92 0.39 16.78
C LEU A 103 4.06 1.41 16.59
N ASN A 104 4.72 1.85 17.67
CA ASN A 104 5.94 2.65 17.60
C ASN A 104 7.21 1.79 17.48
N HIS A 105 7.10 0.46 17.58
CA HIS A 105 8.25 -0.43 17.60
C HIS A 105 8.85 -0.60 16.20
N GLU A 106 10.18 -0.60 16.09
CA GLU A 106 10.92 -0.65 14.82
C GLU A 106 10.48 -1.82 13.92
N HIS A 107 10.36 -3.03 14.46
CA HIS A 107 9.97 -4.24 13.72
C HIS A 107 8.46 -4.38 13.44
N THR A 108 7.67 -3.32 13.59
CA THR A 108 6.26 -3.34 13.17
C THR A 108 6.04 -2.79 11.76
N ASP A 109 6.98 -2.02 11.21
CA ASP A 109 6.86 -1.37 9.90
C ASP A 109 5.56 -0.52 9.73
N TYR A 110 4.91 -0.12 10.84
CA TYR A 110 3.70 0.68 10.77
C TYR A 110 4.02 2.17 10.57
N GLN A 111 3.64 2.71 9.42
CA GLN A 111 3.88 4.11 9.03
C GLN A 111 2.62 4.98 9.05
N GLY A 112 1.49 4.43 9.49
CA GLY A 112 0.21 5.15 9.53
C GLY A 112 0.05 6.08 10.73
N PRO A 113 -1.06 6.84 10.81
CA PRO A 113 -1.38 7.67 11.96
C PRO A 113 -1.56 6.82 13.23
N ILE A 114 -1.12 7.33 14.39
CA ILE A 114 -1.21 6.66 15.68
C ILE A 114 -2.28 7.35 16.54
N THR A 115 -3.15 6.58 17.20
CA THR A 115 -4.20 7.12 18.09
C THR A 115 -3.73 7.39 19.51
N THR A 116 -2.62 6.82 19.95
CA THR A 116 -2.08 6.99 21.31
C THR A 116 -1.34 8.32 21.54
N GLY A 117 -1.36 9.24 20.56
CA GLY A 117 -0.99 10.65 20.75
C GLY A 117 0.50 10.97 20.84
N VAL A 118 1.37 9.98 21.10
CA VAL A 118 2.83 10.16 21.08
C VAL A 118 3.46 9.23 20.05
N ASP A 119 3.88 9.81 18.94
CA ASP A 119 4.68 9.14 17.91
C ASP A 119 6.15 9.10 18.36
N LYS A 120 6.66 7.89 18.63
CA LYS A 120 8.04 7.64 19.06
C LYS A 120 8.88 6.99 17.96
N ARG A 121 8.42 7.03 16.70
CA ARG A 121 9.06 6.34 15.57
C ARG A 121 10.24 7.13 14.99
N GLU A 122 11.18 7.55 15.85
CA GLU A 122 12.40 8.25 15.40
C GLU A 122 13.24 7.41 14.41
N HIS A 123 13.13 6.08 14.49
CA HIS A 123 13.74 5.15 13.54
C HIS A 123 13.27 5.38 12.09
N LEU A 124 12.04 5.86 11.88
CA LEU A 124 11.54 6.21 10.54
C LEU A 124 12.25 7.45 9.98
N LEU A 125 12.69 8.39 10.83
CA LEU A 125 13.43 9.58 10.41
C LEU A 125 14.86 9.23 9.97
N LYS A 126 15.53 8.28 10.64
CA LYS A 126 16.85 7.78 10.23
C LYS A 126 16.82 7.04 8.88
N ASN A 127 15.71 6.37 8.59
CA ASN A 127 15.50 5.67 7.32
C ASN A 127 15.15 6.58 6.15
N GLN A 128 14.63 7.81 6.37
CA GLN A 128 14.37 8.77 5.28
C GLN A 128 15.65 9.29 4.61
N SER A 129 16.78 9.31 5.31
CA SER A 129 18.09 9.69 4.77
C SER A 129 18.82 8.58 4.00
N GLN A 130 18.32 7.33 4.05
CA GLN A 130 18.73 6.28 3.13
C GLN A 130 17.65 6.15 2.06
N LEU A 131 17.73 7.00 1.04
CA LEU A 131 16.97 6.80 -0.19
C LEU A 131 17.33 5.42 -0.74
N ILE A 132 16.52 4.42 -0.42
CA ILE A 132 16.63 3.08 -0.98
C ILE A 132 16.35 3.23 -2.47
N LYS A 133 17.37 3.03 -3.31
CA LYS A 133 17.13 2.65 -4.71
C LYS A 133 16.40 1.32 -4.65
N VAL A 134 15.09 1.34 -4.88
CA VAL A 134 14.29 0.12 -4.94
C VAL A 134 14.71 -0.63 -6.19
N ASP A 135 15.50 -1.69 -6.03
CA ASP A 135 15.64 -2.71 -7.06
C ASP A 135 14.37 -3.56 -7.06
N PHE A 136 13.56 -3.39 -8.09
CA PHE A 136 12.30 -4.13 -8.22
C PHE A 136 12.52 -5.65 -8.44
N LYS A 137 13.75 -6.13 -8.73
CA LYS A 137 14.04 -7.58 -8.76
C LYS A 137 13.76 -8.26 -7.42
N THR A 138 14.10 -7.62 -6.30
CA THR A 138 13.93 -8.20 -4.96
C THR A 138 12.47 -8.27 -4.54
N PHE A 139 11.63 -7.35 -5.02
CA PHE A 139 10.18 -7.38 -4.78
C PHE A 139 9.46 -8.46 -5.58
N VAL A 140 10.02 -8.85 -6.74
CA VAL A 140 9.45 -9.84 -7.66
C VAL A 140 9.88 -11.28 -7.32
N ASN A 141 11.10 -11.50 -6.81
CA ASN A 141 11.60 -12.86 -6.54
C ASN A 141 10.85 -13.61 -5.42
N ASN A 142 10.20 -12.91 -4.49
CA ASN A 142 9.33 -13.54 -3.48
C ASN A 142 7.96 -14.01 -4.03
N GLN A 143 7.68 -13.80 -5.32
CA GLN A 143 6.52 -14.39 -6.01
C GLN A 143 6.90 -15.51 -7.00
N GLY A 144 8.20 -15.68 -7.29
CA GLY A 144 8.68 -16.57 -8.35
C GLY A 144 8.99 -18.02 -7.94
N THR A 145 8.94 -18.38 -6.66
CA THR A 145 9.41 -19.69 -6.17
C THR A 145 8.35 -20.51 -5.43
N ALA A 146 7.13 -20.54 -5.96
CA ALA A 146 6.19 -21.61 -5.64
C ALA A 146 5.80 -22.31 -6.94
N ASN A 147 6.58 -23.32 -7.34
CA ASN A 147 6.19 -24.26 -8.39
C ASN A 147 5.02 -25.11 -7.89
N VAL A 148 3.81 -24.57 -7.97
CA VAL A 148 2.57 -25.31 -7.71
C VAL A 148 1.94 -25.61 -9.06
N SER A 149 1.75 -26.89 -9.37
CA SER A 149 1.20 -27.31 -10.65
C SER A 149 -0.23 -26.78 -10.84
N ALA A 150 -0.58 -26.41 -12.07
CA ALA A 150 -1.92 -25.92 -12.41
C ALA A 150 -3.03 -26.92 -11.99
N ALA A 151 -2.74 -28.22 -12.02
CA ALA A 151 -3.65 -29.26 -11.57
C ALA A 151 -3.97 -29.21 -10.05
N PHE A 152 -2.99 -28.87 -9.21
CA PHE A 152 -3.18 -28.76 -7.76
C PHE A 152 -4.06 -27.56 -7.37
N ILE A 153 -4.02 -26.48 -8.16
CA ILE A 153 -4.81 -25.26 -7.95
C ILE A 153 -6.29 -25.50 -8.27
N THR A 154 -6.58 -26.18 -9.38
CA THR A 154 -7.95 -26.43 -9.85
C THR A 154 -8.67 -27.49 -9.01
N GLN A 155 -7.95 -28.51 -8.52
CA GLN A 155 -8.54 -29.60 -7.74
C GLN A 155 -8.89 -29.20 -6.29
N ASN A 156 -8.23 -28.17 -5.74
CA ASN A 156 -8.41 -27.71 -4.35
C ASN A 156 -9.13 -26.36 -4.23
N GLY A 157 -9.72 -25.82 -5.31
CA GLY A 157 -10.53 -24.60 -5.25
C GLY A 157 -9.78 -23.32 -4.86
N PHE A 158 -8.45 -23.28 -4.99
CA PHE A 158 -7.66 -22.08 -4.74
C PHE A 158 -7.79 -21.11 -5.91
N THR A 159 -8.86 -20.31 -5.94
CA THR A 159 -8.87 -19.11 -6.78
C THR A 159 -7.81 -18.16 -6.26
N ARG A 160 -6.91 -17.71 -7.15
CA ARG A 160 -5.94 -16.64 -6.86
C ARG A 160 -6.70 -15.44 -6.27
N ILE A 161 -6.50 -15.13 -4.99
CA ILE A 161 -7.11 -13.96 -4.36
C ILE A 161 -6.30 -12.74 -4.83
N PRO A 162 -6.85 -11.83 -5.66
CA PRO A 162 -6.14 -10.61 -6.02
C PRO A 162 -6.00 -9.77 -4.75
N ARG A 163 -4.76 -9.55 -4.31
CA ARG A 163 -4.49 -8.70 -3.14
C ARG A 163 -4.65 -7.25 -3.56
N GLY A 164 -5.85 -6.68 -3.42
CA GLY A 164 -6.17 -5.24 -3.57
C GLY A 164 -5.32 -4.31 -2.72
N ILE A 165 -4.05 -4.17 -3.08
CA ILE A 165 -3.14 -3.15 -2.58
C ILE A 165 -3.33 -1.94 -3.49
N PHE A 166 -4.26 -1.06 -3.08
CA PHE A 166 -4.33 0.30 -3.58
C PHE A 166 -3.17 1.06 -2.94
N ILE A 167 -2.04 1.20 -3.63
CA ILE A 167 -1.04 2.18 -3.21
C ILE A 167 -1.18 3.33 -4.19
N TRP A 168 -1.62 4.47 -3.66
CA TRP A 168 -1.63 5.73 -4.37
C TRP A 168 -0.24 6.30 -4.15
N LEU A 169 0.65 6.16 -5.12
CA LEU A 169 1.94 6.85 -5.04
C LEU A 169 1.76 8.23 -5.65
N ILE A 170 2.30 9.25 -5.00
CA ILE A 170 2.48 10.55 -5.64
C ILE A 170 3.84 10.48 -6.33
N VAL A 171 3.86 10.68 -7.64
CA VAL A 171 5.07 10.51 -8.45
C VAL A 171 5.29 11.68 -9.39
N ASN A 172 6.52 11.83 -9.86
CA ASN A 172 6.83 12.53 -11.10
C ASN A 172 7.50 11.56 -12.08
N LEU A 173 7.48 11.90 -13.37
CA LEU A 173 8.10 11.12 -14.44
C LEU A 173 9.08 12.03 -15.17
N LYS A 174 10.37 11.67 -15.17
CA LYS A 174 11.42 12.40 -15.88
C LYS A 174 11.84 11.59 -17.10
N ASN A 175 11.79 12.21 -18.27
CA ASN A 175 12.19 11.58 -19.52
C ASN A 175 13.69 11.28 -19.50
N ALA A 176 14.09 10.04 -19.81
CA ALA A 176 15.48 9.61 -19.72
C ALA A 176 16.38 10.26 -20.80
N ALA A 177 15.83 10.57 -21.99
CA ALA A 177 16.58 11.21 -23.07
C ALA A 177 16.82 12.70 -22.83
N THR A 178 15.79 13.43 -22.39
CA THR A 178 15.82 14.90 -22.31
C THR A 178 16.04 15.45 -20.91
N GLY A 179 15.79 14.62 -19.88
CA GLY A 179 15.78 15.04 -18.49
C GLY A 179 14.62 15.97 -18.13
N MET A 180 13.60 16.10 -18.98
CA MET A 180 12.42 16.93 -18.73
C MET A 180 11.30 16.13 -18.07
N PHE A 181 10.51 16.79 -17.22
CA PHE A 181 9.38 16.17 -16.54
C PHE A 181 8.12 16.16 -17.40
N LEU A 182 7.40 15.04 -17.36
CA LEU A 182 6.04 14.94 -17.89
C LEU A 182 5.13 15.92 -17.14
N CYS A 183 4.36 16.69 -17.87
CA CYS A 183 3.57 17.80 -17.35
C CYS A 183 2.16 17.75 -17.93
N SER A 184 1.16 17.96 -17.08
CA SER A 184 -0.24 18.09 -17.46
C SER A 184 -0.64 19.58 -17.44
N GLU A 185 -0.88 20.13 -18.62
CA GLU A 185 -1.36 21.50 -18.86
C GLU A 185 -2.89 21.54 -19.03
N ASN A 186 -3.61 20.70 -18.27
CA ASN A 186 -5.09 20.63 -18.23
C ASN A 186 -5.74 20.36 -19.61
N GLY A 187 -5.64 19.11 -20.06
CA GLY A 187 -6.12 18.63 -21.36
C GLY A 187 -5.01 18.44 -22.39
N LYS A 188 -3.77 18.83 -22.06
CA LYS A 188 -2.59 18.63 -22.90
C LYS A 188 -1.44 18.08 -22.07
N ILE A 189 -0.76 17.07 -22.61
CA ILE A 189 0.45 16.50 -22.01
C ILE A 189 1.69 16.96 -22.78
N VAL A 190 2.69 17.44 -22.05
CA VAL A 190 4.00 17.89 -22.56
C VAL A 190 5.13 17.38 -21.67
N ALA A 191 6.38 17.51 -22.12
CA ALA A 191 7.57 17.12 -21.36
C ALA A 191 8.68 18.17 -21.52
N ASN A 192 8.45 19.39 -21.03
CA ASN A 192 9.31 20.55 -21.28
C ASN A 192 9.76 21.29 -20.01
N ARG A 193 9.59 20.67 -18.83
CA ARG A 193 9.92 21.30 -17.55
C ARG A 193 11.20 20.71 -16.96
N PRO A 194 12.20 21.53 -16.58
CA PRO A 194 13.45 21.03 -16.00
C PRO A 194 13.35 20.74 -14.50
N ALA A 195 12.27 21.16 -13.84
CA ALA A 195 11.99 20.92 -12.44
C ALA A 195 10.53 20.49 -12.26
N ALA A 196 10.28 19.59 -11.31
CA ALA A 196 8.94 19.15 -10.98
C ALA A 196 8.26 20.11 -10.00
N GLY A 197 7.07 20.59 -10.35
CA GLY A 197 6.13 21.27 -9.49
C GLY A 197 4.78 20.55 -9.47
N THR A 198 3.71 21.30 -9.25
CA THR A 198 2.36 20.75 -9.11
C THR A 198 1.87 20.05 -10.39
N TRP A 199 2.17 20.59 -11.58
CA TRP A 199 1.66 20.05 -12.85
C TRP A 199 2.44 18.84 -13.37
N GLU A 200 3.64 18.62 -12.84
CA GLU A 200 4.50 17.46 -13.12
C GLU A 200 4.29 16.31 -12.13
N THR A 201 3.34 16.49 -11.22
CA THR A 201 3.03 15.54 -10.15
C THR A 201 1.73 14.79 -10.46
N PHE A 202 1.79 13.47 -10.38
CA PHE A 202 0.67 12.58 -10.67
C PHE A 202 0.39 11.66 -9.50
N THR A 203 -0.89 11.36 -9.28
CA THR A 203 -1.26 10.21 -8.46
C THR A 203 -1.21 8.96 -9.33
N PHE A 204 -0.36 8.02 -8.94
CA PHE A 204 -0.09 6.77 -9.64
C PHE A 204 -0.89 5.64 -9.04
N TYR A 205 -1.72 5.00 -9.86
CA TYR A 205 -2.66 3.98 -9.47
C TYR A 205 -2.17 2.62 -9.92
N ASN A 206 -2.19 1.66 -9.01
CA ASN A 206 -2.17 0.24 -9.32
C ASN A 206 -3.43 -0.42 -8.72
N HIS A 207 -4.09 -1.28 -9.51
CA HIS A 207 -5.23 -2.04 -9.02
C HIS A 207 -5.03 -3.51 -9.34
N THR A 208 -5.16 -4.38 -8.33
CA THR A 208 -4.90 -5.82 -8.54
C THR A 208 -6.05 -6.55 -9.19
N ASP A 209 -7.23 -5.94 -9.27
CA ASP A 209 -8.36 -6.51 -10.01
C ASP A 209 -8.30 -6.15 -11.50
N TRP A 210 -7.28 -5.40 -11.93
CA TRP A 210 -6.97 -5.33 -13.35
C TRP A 210 -6.34 -6.67 -13.76
N ALA A 211 -6.90 -7.30 -14.79
CA ALA A 211 -6.51 -8.65 -15.25
C ALA A 211 -5.00 -8.77 -15.52
N ASP A 212 -4.35 -7.64 -15.78
CA ASP A 212 -2.91 -7.49 -15.90
C ASP A 212 -2.35 -6.65 -14.74
N SER A 213 -1.49 -7.28 -13.93
CA SER A 213 -0.82 -6.67 -12.78
C SER A 213 0.15 -5.54 -13.13
N PHE A 214 0.46 -5.34 -14.41
CA PHE A 214 1.37 -4.29 -14.90
C PHE A 214 0.64 -3.01 -15.31
N LEU A 215 -0.69 -3.00 -15.32
CA LEU A 215 -1.46 -1.80 -15.66
C LEU A 215 -1.35 -0.72 -14.59
N ARG A 216 -1.24 0.52 -15.04
CA ARG A 216 -1.11 1.75 -14.25
C ARG A 216 -2.04 2.81 -14.81
N ALA A 217 -2.56 3.66 -13.93
CA ALA A 217 -3.24 4.88 -14.35
C ALA A 217 -2.60 6.08 -13.64
N PHE A 218 -2.66 7.24 -14.28
CA PHE A 218 -2.11 8.49 -13.75
C PHE A 218 -3.24 9.50 -13.62
N LYS A 219 -3.45 10.02 -12.42
CA LYS A 219 -4.37 11.13 -12.17
C LYS A 219 -3.58 12.41 -12.00
N THR A 220 -4.03 13.45 -12.68
CA THR A 220 -3.46 14.78 -12.65
C THR A 220 -3.99 15.57 -11.45
N VAL A 221 -3.39 16.73 -11.21
CA VAL A 221 -3.87 17.70 -10.22
C VAL A 221 -5.23 18.31 -10.58
N TRP A 222 -5.65 18.20 -11.84
CA TRP A 222 -6.95 18.66 -12.34
C TRP A 222 -8.08 17.66 -12.07
N ASN A 223 -7.81 16.59 -11.32
CA ASN A 223 -8.75 15.52 -11.04
C ASN A 223 -9.18 14.73 -12.31
N THR A 224 -8.36 14.80 -13.36
CA THR A 224 -8.51 14.02 -14.60
C THR A 224 -7.44 12.93 -14.71
N TYR A 225 -7.63 11.99 -15.63
CA TYR A 225 -6.71 10.88 -15.88
C TYR A 225 -6.03 11.02 -17.24
N LEU A 226 -4.75 10.63 -17.31
CA LEU A 226 -4.04 10.44 -18.57
C LEU A 226 -4.78 9.39 -19.38
N CYS A 227 -4.98 9.66 -20.66
CA CYS A 227 -5.76 8.86 -21.59
C CYS A 227 -5.06 8.84 -22.95
N CYS A 228 -4.88 7.64 -23.51
CA CYS A 228 -4.53 7.47 -24.91
C CYS A 228 -5.83 7.40 -25.73
N GLU A 229 -6.13 8.45 -26.48
CA GLU A 229 -7.28 8.48 -27.39
C GLU A 229 -7.09 7.48 -28.55
N ASP A 230 -8.17 7.09 -29.20
CA ASP A 230 -8.17 6.22 -30.38
C ASP A 230 -7.32 6.77 -31.55
N THR A 231 -7.16 8.08 -31.63
CA THR A 231 -6.24 8.77 -32.55
C THR A 231 -4.76 8.68 -32.15
N ASN A 232 -4.41 7.90 -31.12
CA ASN A 232 -3.07 7.78 -30.53
C ASN A 232 -2.48 9.10 -30.02
N ILE A 233 -3.33 9.95 -29.43
CA ILE A 233 -2.92 11.19 -28.78
C ILE A 233 -3.04 10.98 -27.27
N LEU A 234 -2.01 11.40 -26.53
CA LEU A 234 -2.04 11.39 -25.07
C LEU A 234 -2.61 12.72 -24.55
N VAL A 235 -3.69 12.64 -23.79
CA VAL A 235 -4.38 13.78 -23.17
C VAL A 235 -4.76 13.47 -21.72
N ASP A 236 -5.25 14.45 -20.97
CA ASP A 236 -5.74 14.29 -19.59
C ASP A 236 -7.12 14.92 -19.39
N ASN A 237 -8.13 14.42 -20.09
CA ASN A 237 -9.49 14.96 -20.12
C ASN A 237 -10.56 14.04 -19.49
N ARG A 238 -10.16 12.92 -18.88
CA ARG A 238 -11.10 11.87 -18.44
C ARG A 238 -11.35 11.93 -16.93
N ALA A 239 -12.60 11.81 -16.52
CA ALA A 239 -12.99 11.86 -15.09
C ALA A 239 -12.96 10.48 -14.40
N ASN A 240 -12.90 9.39 -15.16
CA ASN A 240 -12.96 8.01 -14.65
C ASN A 240 -11.93 7.14 -15.39
N ILE A 241 -11.46 6.08 -14.71
CA ILE A 241 -10.55 5.09 -15.29
C ILE A 241 -11.39 4.04 -16.05
N GLY A 242 -11.29 4.04 -17.36
CA GLY A 242 -11.68 2.98 -18.28
C GLY A 242 -10.46 2.29 -18.88
N ASP A 243 -10.58 1.74 -20.09
CA ASP A 243 -9.48 1.02 -20.74
C ASP A 243 -8.44 1.95 -21.37
N TRP A 244 -8.83 3.19 -21.69
CA TRP A 244 -7.97 4.14 -22.39
C TRP A 244 -7.00 4.86 -21.46
N GLU A 245 -7.31 4.88 -20.16
CA GLU A 245 -6.52 5.50 -19.09
C GLU A 245 -5.52 4.54 -18.44
N LYS A 246 -5.50 3.28 -18.90
CA LYS A 246 -4.59 2.25 -18.39
C LYS A 246 -3.39 2.10 -19.30
N PHE A 247 -2.21 2.08 -18.70
CA PHE A 247 -0.94 1.88 -19.36
C PHE A 247 -0.21 0.70 -18.74
N GLU A 248 0.25 -0.23 -19.57
CA GLU A 248 1.11 -1.33 -19.15
C GLU A 248 2.53 -0.80 -18.91
N ALA A 249 3.03 -0.98 -17.69
CA ALA A 249 4.35 -0.50 -17.29
C ALA A 249 5.41 -1.60 -17.45
N PHE A 250 6.37 -1.38 -18.35
CA PHE A 250 7.50 -2.27 -18.58
C PHE A 250 8.78 -1.69 -17.99
N PRO A 251 9.56 -2.46 -17.21
CA PRO A 251 10.81 -1.96 -16.67
C PRO A 251 11.86 -1.72 -17.76
N CYS A 252 12.67 -0.67 -17.60
CA CYS A 252 13.85 -0.38 -18.41
C CYS A 252 15.03 0.02 -17.50
N PRO A 253 16.28 0.07 -18.00
CA PRO A 253 17.38 0.62 -17.22
C PRO A 253 17.04 2.05 -16.76
N GLY A 254 17.02 2.29 -15.45
CA GLY A 254 16.73 3.60 -14.85
C GLY A 254 15.26 3.90 -14.56
N GLY A 255 14.31 3.25 -15.25
CA GLY A 255 12.90 3.65 -15.18
C GLY A 255 11.92 2.65 -15.82
N TYR A 256 10.90 3.18 -16.50
CA TYR A 256 9.84 2.41 -17.12
C TYR A 256 9.43 2.93 -18.51
N TYR A 257 8.96 2.03 -19.36
CA TYR A 257 8.16 2.33 -20.54
C TYR A 257 6.67 2.19 -20.19
N PHE A 258 5.82 3.05 -20.76
CA PHE A 258 4.38 3.00 -20.55
C PHE A 258 3.65 2.79 -21.87
N LYS A 259 3.08 1.59 -22.03
CA LYS A 259 2.37 1.18 -23.25
C LYS A 259 0.87 1.35 -23.07
N SER A 260 0.24 2.07 -23.99
CA SER A 260 -1.22 2.25 -24.02
C SER A 260 -1.95 1.02 -24.57
N TRP A 261 -3.27 1.03 -24.47
CA TRP A 261 -4.16 0.02 -25.06
C TRP A 261 -4.03 -0.13 -26.58
N THR A 262 -3.57 0.90 -27.30
CA THR A 262 -3.31 0.83 -28.75
C THR A 262 -1.97 0.17 -29.09
N GLY A 263 -1.20 -0.22 -28.06
CA GLY A 263 0.09 -0.88 -28.20
C GLY A 263 1.29 0.07 -28.35
N LYS A 264 1.06 1.39 -28.32
CA LYS A 264 2.08 2.43 -28.44
C LYS A 264 2.56 2.95 -27.10
N TYR A 265 3.78 3.48 -27.05
CA TYR A 265 4.46 3.93 -25.83
C TYR A 265 4.45 5.45 -25.67
N ILE A 266 4.33 5.94 -24.43
CA ILE A 266 4.48 7.37 -24.13
C ILE A 266 5.92 7.81 -24.43
N SER A 267 6.10 8.78 -25.32
CA SER A 267 7.39 9.29 -25.77
C SER A 267 7.49 10.80 -25.61
N GLY A 268 8.62 11.28 -25.08
CA GLY A 268 8.95 12.71 -25.02
C GLY A 268 10.09 13.05 -25.99
N ASP A 269 9.89 14.02 -26.87
CA ASP A 269 10.92 14.47 -27.80
C ASP A 269 11.77 15.63 -27.25
N ALA A 270 12.87 15.97 -27.94
CA ALA A 270 13.78 17.05 -27.55
C ALA A 270 13.14 18.46 -27.58
N SER A 271 11.99 18.62 -28.24
CA SER A 271 11.22 19.87 -28.24
C SER A 271 10.23 19.93 -27.07
N GLY A 272 10.14 18.87 -26.28
CA GLY A 272 9.24 18.72 -25.15
C GLY A 272 7.81 18.37 -25.54
N ASN A 273 7.58 17.89 -26.77
CA ASN A 273 6.29 17.32 -27.17
C ASN A 273 6.18 15.90 -26.65
N VAL A 274 4.95 15.49 -26.36
CA VAL A 274 4.63 14.11 -26.00
C VAL A 274 3.79 13.46 -27.08
N SER A 275 4.14 12.23 -27.43
CA SER A 275 3.48 11.45 -28.47
C SER A 275 3.42 9.97 -28.12
N MET A 276 2.71 9.18 -28.94
CA MET A 276 2.59 7.74 -28.79
C MET A 276 3.45 7.03 -29.84
N ALA A 277 4.59 6.47 -29.41
CA ALA A 277 5.61 5.84 -30.26
C ALA A 277 5.36 4.34 -30.50
N ASN A 278 5.86 3.81 -31.63
CA ASN A 278 5.69 2.40 -32.01
C ASN A 278 6.74 1.45 -31.40
N SER A 279 7.84 2.00 -30.88
CA SER A 279 8.99 1.25 -30.36
C SER A 279 9.55 1.94 -29.13
N VAL A 280 10.29 1.19 -28.32
CA VAL A 280 10.94 1.71 -27.11
C VAL A 280 12.39 2.13 -27.38
N GLY A 281 12.80 3.21 -26.75
CA GLY A 281 14.15 3.74 -26.72
C GLY A 281 14.29 4.75 -25.57
N LEU A 282 15.33 5.60 -25.61
CA LEU A 282 15.56 6.58 -24.54
C LEU A 282 14.45 7.63 -24.41
N ASN A 283 13.76 7.96 -25.51
CA ASN A 283 12.66 8.94 -25.50
C ASN A 283 11.38 8.39 -24.84
N GLU A 284 11.21 7.06 -24.82
CA GLU A 284 10.07 6.38 -24.21
C GLU A 284 10.33 5.95 -22.76
N ALA A 285 11.58 6.03 -22.31
CA ALA A 285 11.99 5.69 -20.95
C ALA A 285 11.71 6.85 -19.99
N TRP A 286 11.06 6.54 -18.88
CA TRP A 286 10.70 7.50 -17.83
C TRP A 286 11.23 7.05 -16.47
N ASP A 287 12.11 7.86 -15.89
CA ASP A 287 12.57 7.71 -14.52
C ASP A 287 11.45 8.19 -13.58
N ILE A 288 10.98 7.31 -12.70
CA ILE A 288 9.89 7.62 -11.78
C ILE A 288 10.47 7.95 -10.41
N THR A 289 10.15 9.14 -9.89
CA THR A 289 10.45 9.48 -8.49
C THR A 289 9.18 9.42 -7.68
N ILE A 290 9.21 8.69 -6.56
CA ILE A 290 8.12 8.68 -5.58
C ILE A 290 8.31 9.87 -4.64
N LEU A 291 7.34 10.76 -4.62
CA LEU A 291 7.31 11.97 -3.78
C LEU A 291 6.55 11.73 -2.47
N GLY A 292 5.69 10.71 -2.44
CA GLY A 292 4.92 10.33 -1.27
C GLY A 292 3.92 9.24 -1.59
N SER A 293 3.07 8.94 -0.62
CA SER A 293 1.94 8.04 -0.79
C SER A 293 0.68 8.63 -0.16
N TYR A 294 -0.47 8.36 -0.76
CA TYR A 294 -1.78 8.67 -0.18
C TYR A 294 -2.37 7.39 0.45
N PRO A 295 -2.91 7.47 1.68
CA PRO A 295 -3.47 6.33 2.42
C PRO A 295 -4.76 5.72 1.84
#